data_AF-A0A520G1S4-F1
#
_entry.id   AF-A0A520G1S4-F1
#
_cell.length_a   1.000
_cell.length_b   1.000
_cell.length_c   1.000
_cell.angle_alpha   90.00
_cell.angle_beta   90.00
_cell.angle_gamma   90.00
#
_symmetry.space_group_name_H-M   'P 1'
#
loop_
_entity.id
_entity.type
_entity.pdbx_description
1 polymer ?
#
loop_
_entity_poly.entity_id
_entity_poly.type
_entity_poly.pdbx_seq_one_letter_code
_entity_poly.pdbx_strand_id
1 'polypeptide(L)'
;MQRIAEAAGPQIELLDCPISGGRPRAVDGTLSAIVAGPAALVERVRPLLDVLASQVFVVGAQAGQAQVCKIANNAISISGMVVACEAVVMGAKAGLDPAVMIDVINASTGRNSATVDKFPRAILPRSFDYGGPIAIGSKDLGLYIEEARAQQVSALAVSNAAQLWSMAVDRFGERADMTNFIRLLEEWAGLGEDGRPCR
;
A
#
# COMPACT_ATOMS: atom_id res chain seq x y z
N MET A 1 9.68 2.79 -16.80
CA MET A 1 11.11 2.46 -16.71
C MET A 1 11.73 2.07 -18.05
N GLN A 2 11.11 1.17 -18.83
CA GLN A 2 11.62 0.80 -20.16
C GLN A 2 11.86 2.02 -21.08
N ARG A 3 10.88 2.91 -21.24
CA ARG A 3 11.04 4.16 -21.99
C ARG A 3 12.18 5.06 -21.50
N ILE A 4 12.47 5.04 -20.19
CA ILE A 4 13.59 5.79 -19.60
C ILE A 4 14.91 5.10 -19.95
N ALA A 5 14.96 3.77 -19.90
CA ALA A 5 16.13 2.99 -20.30
C ALA A 5 16.45 3.17 -21.79
N GLU A 6 15.45 3.24 -22.65
CA GLU A 6 15.61 3.48 -24.09
C GLU A 6 16.07 4.91 -24.40
N ALA A 7 15.60 5.90 -23.63
CA ALA A 7 15.99 7.29 -23.79
C ALA A 7 17.36 7.61 -23.15
N ALA A 8 17.85 6.74 -22.27
CA ALA A 8 19.18 6.89 -21.68
C ALA A 8 20.24 6.70 -22.76
N GLY A 9 21.08 7.72 -22.95
CA GLY A 9 22.20 7.63 -23.89
C GLY A 9 23.22 6.55 -23.48
N PRO A 10 24.13 6.16 -24.38
CA PRO A 10 25.05 5.02 -24.17
C PRO A 10 26.04 5.19 -23.00
N GLN A 11 26.11 6.38 -22.40
CA GLN A 11 26.96 6.71 -21.27
C GLN A 11 26.23 6.70 -19.91
N ILE A 12 24.92 6.41 -19.90
CA ILE A 12 24.09 6.40 -18.69
C ILE A 12 23.66 4.97 -18.39
N GLU A 13 24.11 4.42 -17.26
CA GLU A 13 23.61 3.15 -16.74
C GLU A 13 22.40 3.39 -15.83
N LEU A 14 21.29 2.72 -16.11
CA LEU A 14 20.04 2.85 -15.36
C LEU A 14 19.82 1.66 -14.42
N LEU A 15 19.48 1.95 -13.18
CA LEU A 15 19.04 0.95 -12.19
C LEU A 15 17.62 1.28 -11.73
N ASP A 16 16.72 0.30 -11.79
CA ASP A 16 15.35 0.43 -11.30
C ASP A 16 15.31 0.03 -9.82
N CYS A 17 15.04 0.98 -8.93
CA CYS A 17 15.14 0.77 -7.48
C CYS A 17 14.02 1.44 -6.65
N PRO A 18 12.74 1.04 -6.80
CA PRO A 18 11.69 1.48 -5.89
C PRO A 18 11.93 0.99 -4.45
N ILE A 19 11.41 1.75 -3.49
CA ILE A 19 11.57 1.49 -2.05
C ILE A 19 10.24 1.29 -1.32
N SER A 20 10.29 0.57 -0.20
CA SER A 20 9.18 0.36 0.74
C SER A 20 9.63 0.62 2.17
N GLY A 21 8.73 1.21 2.98
CA GLY A 21 8.98 1.45 4.41
C GLY A 21 8.57 2.83 4.94
N GLY A 22 8.25 3.77 4.03
CA GLY A 22 7.78 5.10 4.40
C GLY A 22 8.86 5.96 5.07
N ARG A 23 8.46 7.14 5.55
CA ARG A 23 9.35 8.12 6.17
C ARG A 23 10.15 7.57 7.36
N PRO A 24 9.56 6.81 8.32
CA PRO A 24 10.31 6.32 9.47
C PRO A 24 11.51 5.46 9.07
N ARG A 25 11.29 4.45 8.22
CA ARG A 25 12.37 3.56 7.76
C ARG A 25 13.38 4.26 6.84
N ALA A 26 12.97 5.33 6.15
CA ALA A 26 13.89 6.14 5.36
C ALA A 26 14.86 6.94 6.25
N VAL A 27 14.37 7.52 7.35
CA VAL A 27 15.20 8.24 8.33
C VAL A 27 16.17 7.27 9.01
N ASP A 28 15.70 6.07 9.35
CA ASP A 28 16.51 5.07 10.05
C ASP A 28 17.48 4.29 9.14
N GLY A 29 17.45 4.52 7.81
CA GLY A 29 18.26 3.74 6.86
C GLY A 29 17.86 2.27 6.77
N THR A 30 16.62 1.93 7.11
CA THR A 30 16.11 0.56 7.18
C THR A 30 15.06 0.25 6.14
N LEU A 31 15.05 0.96 5.00
CA LEU A 31 14.11 0.67 3.91
C LEU A 31 14.24 -0.75 3.37
N SER A 32 13.23 -1.17 2.61
CA SER A 32 13.36 -2.31 1.71
C SER A 32 13.53 -1.77 0.30
N ALA A 33 14.68 -2.04 -0.31
CA ALA A 33 14.98 -1.72 -1.70
C ALA A 33 14.59 -2.91 -2.59
N ILE A 34 13.85 -2.64 -3.66
CA ILE A 34 13.51 -3.63 -4.69
C ILE A 34 14.26 -3.20 -5.93
N VAL A 35 15.15 -4.04 -6.44
CA VAL A 35 16.15 -3.66 -7.44
C VAL A 35 16.00 -4.52 -8.69
N ALA A 36 16.05 -3.90 -9.86
CA ALA A 36 16.21 -4.59 -11.13
C ALA A 36 17.24 -3.89 -12.02
N GLY A 37 18.13 -4.68 -12.62
CA GLY A 37 19.17 -4.20 -13.52
C GLY A 37 20.32 -5.20 -13.69
N PRO A 38 21.34 -4.86 -14.50
CA PRO A 38 22.50 -5.72 -14.73
C PRO A 38 23.21 -6.08 -13.42
N ALA A 39 23.57 -7.35 -13.23
CA ALA A 39 24.17 -7.83 -11.99
C ALA A 39 25.44 -7.04 -11.61
N ALA A 40 26.31 -6.75 -12.59
CA ALA A 40 27.52 -5.95 -12.36
C ALA A 40 27.21 -4.53 -11.85
N LEU A 41 26.12 -3.91 -12.36
CA LEU A 41 25.68 -2.59 -11.90
C LEU A 41 25.14 -2.66 -10.47
N VAL A 42 24.32 -3.67 -10.17
CA VAL A 42 23.77 -3.91 -8.83
C VAL A 42 24.89 -4.08 -7.81
N GLU A 43 25.88 -4.94 -8.09
CA GLU A 43 27.02 -5.16 -7.21
C GLU A 43 27.83 -3.89 -7.00
N ARG A 44 28.04 -3.10 -8.06
CA ARG A 44 28.79 -1.84 -7.98
C ARG A 44 28.09 -0.80 -7.10
N VAL A 45 26.75 -0.73 -7.12
CA VAL A 45 25.99 0.22 -6.28
C VAL A 45 25.58 -0.35 -4.91
N ARG A 46 25.82 -1.64 -4.67
CA ARG A 46 25.41 -2.35 -3.46
C ARG A 46 25.81 -1.62 -2.16
N PRO A 47 27.05 -1.08 -2.02
CA PRO A 47 27.43 -0.35 -0.82
C PRO A 47 26.55 0.88 -0.52
N LEU A 48 26.02 1.54 -1.56
CA LEU A 48 25.10 2.68 -1.39
C LEU A 48 23.71 2.22 -0.96
N LEU A 49 23.25 1.10 -1.52
CA LEU A 49 21.95 0.52 -1.16
C LEU A 49 21.93 0.06 0.31
N ASP A 50 23.02 -0.52 0.80
CA ASP A 50 23.14 -1.00 2.18
C ASP A 50 23.14 0.14 3.23
N VAL A 51 23.41 1.38 2.83
CA VAL A 51 23.27 2.56 3.69
C VAL A 51 21.81 2.97 3.86
N LEU A 52 20.99 2.76 2.83
CA LEU A 52 19.61 3.23 2.77
C LEU A 52 18.60 2.16 3.19
N ALA A 53 18.96 0.89 3.02
CA ALA A 53 18.07 -0.23 3.14
C ALA A 53 18.68 -1.36 3.97
N SER A 54 17.90 -1.88 4.92
CA SER A 54 18.26 -3.08 5.67
C SER A 54 18.00 -4.36 4.88
N GLN A 55 17.24 -4.26 3.77
CA GLN A 55 16.88 -5.37 2.90
C GLN A 55 16.95 -4.92 1.44
N VAL A 56 17.70 -5.66 0.63
CA VAL A 56 17.85 -5.42 -0.82
C VAL A 56 17.40 -6.67 -1.57
N PHE A 57 16.31 -6.54 -2.34
CA PHE A 57 15.75 -7.62 -3.15
C PHE A 57 16.09 -7.40 -4.61
N VAL A 58 16.93 -8.25 -5.20
CA VAL A 58 17.20 -8.21 -6.64
C VAL A 58 16.16 -9.07 -7.35
N VAL A 59 15.19 -8.46 -8.02
CA VAL A 59 14.01 -9.14 -8.57
C VAL A 59 14.11 -9.44 -10.06
N GLY A 60 15.13 -8.90 -10.74
CA GLY A 60 15.34 -9.14 -12.16
C GLY A 60 16.46 -8.32 -12.77
N ALA A 61 16.71 -8.53 -14.05
CA ALA A 61 17.79 -7.89 -14.80
C ALA A 61 17.32 -6.68 -15.63
N GLN A 62 16.01 -6.54 -15.86
CA GLN A 62 15.44 -5.58 -16.80
C GLN A 62 14.75 -4.42 -16.07
N ALA A 63 14.95 -3.20 -16.60
CA ALA A 63 14.29 -2.01 -16.09
C ALA A 63 12.75 -2.16 -16.16
N GLY A 64 12.07 -1.87 -15.05
CA GLY A 64 10.62 -2.02 -14.90
C GLY A 64 10.21 -3.22 -14.04
N GLN A 65 11.03 -4.27 -13.96
CA GLN A 65 10.69 -5.46 -13.16
C GLN A 65 10.54 -5.12 -11.67
N ALA A 66 11.35 -4.19 -11.15
CA ALA A 66 11.22 -3.76 -9.76
C ALA A 66 9.96 -2.92 -9.54
N GLN A 67 9.55 -2.09 -10.50
CA GLN A 67 8.27 -1.38 -10.44
C GLN A 67 7.08 -2.35 -10.43
N VAL A 68 7.09 -3.39 -11.29
CA VAL A 68 6.02 -4.41 -11.32
C VAL A 68 5.90 -5.11 -9.97
N CYS A 69 7.02 -5.51 -9.37
CA CYS A 69 7.03 -6.09 -8.02
C CYS A 69 6.48 -5.11 -6.97
N LYS A 70 6.89 -3.84 -7.04
CA LYS A 70 6.45 -2.80 -6.11
C LYS A 70 4.94 -2.55 -6.19
N ILE A 71 4.37 -2.39 -7.38
CA ILE A 71 2.93 -2.13 -7.53
C ILE A 71 2.11 -3.36 -7.12
N ALA A 72 2.60 -4.58 -7.34
CA ALA A 72 1.94 -5.80 -6.85
C ALA A 72 1.88 -5.83 -5.31
N ASN A 73 3.01 -5.53 -4.63
CA ASN A 73 3.04 -5.42 -3.18
C ASN A 73 2.07 -4.33 -2.66
N ASN A 74 2.06 -3.16 -3.28
CA ASN A 74 1.18 -2.08 -2.89
C ASN A 74 -0.30 -2.44 -3.13
N ALA A 75 -0.64 -3.10 -4.24
CA ALA A 75 -2.00 -3.56 -4.53
C ALA A 75 -2.52 -4.54 -3.48
N ILE A 76 -1.69 -5.50 -3.04
CA ILE A 76 -2.02 -6.43 -1.94
C ILE A 76 -2.23 -5.65 -0.64
N SER A 77 -1.32 -4.73 -0.31
CA SER A 77 -1.41 -3.93 0.90
C SER A 77 -2.67 -3.08 0.95
N ILE A 78 -2.98 -2.37 -0.13
CA ILE A 78 -4.09 -1.40 -0.20
C ILE A 78 -5.43 -2.12 -0.33
N SER A 79 -5.52 -3.19 -1.15
CA SER A 79 -6.74 -4.01 -1.24
C SER A 79 -7.02 -4.75 0.06
N GLY A 80 -5.96 -5.24 0.74
CA GLY A 80 -6.10 -5.86 2.05
C GLY A 80 -6.61 -4.89 3.12
N MET A 81 -6.27 -3.60 3.04
CA MET A 81 -6.85 -2.58 3.91
C MET A 81 -8.36 -2.41 3.70
N VAL A 82 -8.83 -2.46 2.45
CA VAL A 82 -10.27 -2.41 2.14
C VAL A 82 -10.99 -3.55 2.84
N VAL A 83 -10.52 -4.78 2.63
CA VAL A 83 -11.11 -5.98 3.23
C VAL A 83 -11.06 -5.93 4.76
N ALA A 84 -9.96 -5.44 5.34
CA ALA A 84 -9.85 -5.26 6.78
C ALA A 84 -10.87 -4.25 7.32
N CYS A 85 -11.09 -3.13 6.62
CA CYS A 85 -12.10 -2.14 7.00
C CYS A 85 -13.52 -2.73 6.92
N GLU A 86 -13.86 -3.42 5.83
CA GLU A 86 -15.15 -4.11 5.69
C GLU A 86 -15.38 -5.12 6.82
N ALA A 87 -14.37 -5.96 7.11
CA ALA A 87 -14.45 -6.96 8.16
C ALA A 87 -14.67 -6.33 9.55
N VAL A 88 -13.92 -5.27 9.87
CA VAL A 88 -14.05 -4.56 11.15
C VAL A 88 -15.41 -3.86 11.26
N VAL A 89 -15.88 -3.20 10.20
CA VAL A 89 -17.20 -2.54 10.19
C VAL A 89 -18.32 -3.57 10.36
N MET A 90 -18.24 -4.71 9.68
CA MET A 90 -19.19 -5.81 9.84
C MET A 90 -19.19 -6.35 11.27
N GLY A 91 -18.02 -6.61 11.85
CA GLY A 91 -17.91 -7.11 13.21
C GLY A 91 -18.38 -6.10 14.26
N ALA A 92 -18.08 -4.82 14.08
CA ALA A 92 -18.61 -3.74 14.92
C ALA A 92 -20.14 -3.69 14.87
N LYS A 93 -20.73 -3.85 13.67
CA LYS A 93 -22.19 -3.94 13.50
C LYS A 93 -22.77 -5.18 14.20
N ALA A 94 -22.02 -6.28 14.25
CA ALA A 94 -22.36 -7.49 14.99
C ALA A 94 -22.11 -7.37 16.52
N GLY A 95 -21.65 -6.23 17.01
CA GLY A 95 -21.42 -5.97 18.43
C GLY A 95 -20.04 -6.40 18.95
N LEU A 96 -19.10 -6.72 18.07
CA LEU A 96 -17.71 -6.99 18.45
C LEU A 96 -16.95 -5.70 18.70
N ASP A 97 -15.96 -5.75 19.59
CA ASP A 97 -15.01 -4.64 19.79
C ASP A 97 -13.97 -4.63 18.66
N PRO A 98 -13.88 -3.56 17.86
CA PRO A 98 -12.88 -3.42 16.79
C PRO A 98 -11.43 -3.65 17.25
N ALA A 99 -11.07 -3.25 18.48
CA ALA A 99 -9.72 -3.43 18.99
C ALA A 99 -9.39 -4.92 19.18
N VAL A 100 -10.31 -5.66 19.81
CA VAL A 100 -10.18 -7.11 20.00
C VAL A 100 -10.17 -7.84 18.66
N MET A 101 -10.96 -7.38 17.69
CA MET A 101 -10.93 -7.94 16.34
C MET A 101 -9.55 -7.79 15.69
N ILE A 102 -8.93 -6.61 15.79
CA ILE A 102 -7.60 -6.35 15.24
C ILE A 102 -6.54 -7.24 15.91
N ASP A 103 -6.63 -7.47 17.22
CA ASP A 103 -5.74 -8.39 17.93
C ASP A 103 -5.88 -9.83 17.39
N VAL A 104 -7.11 -10.33 17.25
CA VAL A 104 -7.37 -11.67 16.71
C VAL A 104 -6.87 -11.80 15.27
N ILE A 105 -7.14 -10.81 14.41
CA ILE A 105 -6.72 -10.80 13.01
C ILE A 105 -5.19 -10.83 12.91
N ASN A 106 -4.50 -10.03 13.72
CA ASN A 106 -3.03 -9.94 13.72
C ASN A 106 -2.34 -11.18 14.30
N ALA A 107 -3.00 -11.88 15.23
CA ALA A 107 -2.55 -13.17 15.76
C ALA A 107 -2.85 -14.37 14.82
N SER A 108 -3.65 -14.15 13.78
CA SER A 108 -4.15 -15.19 12.89
C SER A 108 -3.74 -14.96 11.43
N THR A 109 -4.37 -15.69 10.50
CA THR A 109 -4.03 -15.67 9.06
C THR A 109 -4.55 -14.44 8.31
N GLY A 110 -5.39 -13.60 8.93
CA GLY A 110 -5.95 -12.40 8.31
C GLY A 110 -5.03 -11.17 8.32
N ARG A 111 -3.86 -11.27 8.94
CA ARG A 111 -2.93 -10.16 9.16
C ARG A 111 -2.55 -9.41 7.87
N ASN A 112 -2.65 -8.08 7.89
CA ASN A 112 -2.23 -7.19 6.82
C ASN A 112 -1.40 -6.01 7.38
N SER A 113 -0.65 -5.31 6.54
CA SER A 113 0.11 -4.12 6.98
C SER A 113 -0.78 -3.04 7.60
N ALA A 114 -2.02 -2.88 7.13
CA ALA A 114 -2.98 -1.94 7.71
C ALA A 114 -3.41 -2.35 9.12
N THR A 115 -3.70 -3.64 9.34
CA THR A 115 -4.17 -4.15 10.65
C THR A 115 -3.08 -4.08 11.70
N VAL A 116 -1.81 -4.24 11.30
CA VAL A 116 -0.66 -4.16 12.21
C VAL A 116 -0.29 -2.71 12.57
N ASP A 117 -0.48 -1.76 11.65
CA ASP A 117 0.09 -0.41 11.79
C ASP A 117 -0.98 0.69 11.80
N LYS A 118 -1.76 0.81 10.72
CA LYS A 118 -2.75 1.90 10.54
C LYS A 118 -3.92 1.80 11.52
N PHE A 119 -4.40 0.59 11.76
CA PHE A 119 -5.50 0.34 12.68
C PHE A 119 -5.18 0.81 14.11
N PRO A 120 -4.15 0.26 14.78
CA PRO A 120 -3.84 0.64 16.15
C PRO A 120 -3.38 2.09 16.30
N ARG A 121 -2.73 2.68 15.28
CA ARG A 121 -2.15 4.03 15.40
C ARG A 121 -3.10 5.17 15.06
N ALA A 122 -4.06 4.96 14.16
CA ALA A 122 -4.87 6.07 13.64
C ALA A 122 -6.36 5.76 13.45
N ILE A 123 -6.74 4.52 13.16
CA ILE A 123 -8.17 4.16 12.97
C ILE A 123 -8.85 3.89 14.31
N LEU A 124 -8.31 2.99 15.14
CA LEU A 124 -8.89 2.66 16.45
C LEU A 124 -8.91 3.87 17.39
N PRO A 125 -7.85 4.71 17.45
CA PRO A 125 -7.89 5.96 18.22
C PRO A 125 -8.75 7.07 17.61
N ARG A 126 -9.27 6.88 16.38
CA ARG A 126 -10.05 7.86 15.61
C ARG A 126 -9.30 9.17 15.28
N SER A 127 -7.97 9.18 15.29
CA SER A 127 -7.17 10.38 14.98
C SER A 127 -7.09 10.67 13.49
N PHE A 128 -7.14 9.63 12.66
CA PHE A 128 -7.11 9.71 11.20
C PHE A 128 -5.97 10.57 10.62
N ASP A 129 -4.78 10.45 11.20
CA ASP A 129 -3.62 11.31 10.95
C ASP A 129 -2.34 10.51 10.68
N TYR A 130 -2.47 9.30 10.11
CA TYR A 130 -1.36 8.38 9.86
C TYR A 130 -0.24 9.00 9.00
N GLY A 131 -0.59 9.93 8.10
CA GLY A 131 0.35 10.76 7.34
C GLY A 131 0.41 10.44 5.85
N GLY A 132 -0.62 9.78 5.29
CA GLY A 132 -0.65 9.36 3.88
C GLY A 132 -1.95 9.78 3.19
N PRO A 133 -1.91 10.64 2.15
CA PRO A 133 -3.11 11.02 1.40
C PRO A 133 -3.87 9.83 0.83
N ILE A 134 -5.20 9.86 0.91
CA ILE A 134 -6.11 8.82 0.41
C ILE A 134 -5.96 8.63 -1.11
N ALA A 135 -5.62 9.68 -1.84
CA ALA A 135 -5.33 9.61 -3.28
C ALA A 135 -4.13 8.71 -3.62
N ILE A 136 -3.18 8.46 -2.70
CA ILE A 136 -2.08 7.51 -2.93
C ILE A 136 -2.63 6.09 -3.13
N GLY A 137 -3.64 5.71 -2.34
CA GLY A 137 -4.28 4.41 -2.47
C GLY A 137 -4.89 4.21 -3.85
N SER A 138 -5.72 5.17 -4.29
CA SER A 138 -6.35 5.15 -5.62
C SER A 138 -5.30 5.13 -6.75
N LYS A 139 -4.26 5.97 -6.66
CA LYS A 139 -3.16 6.00 -7.63
C LYS A 139 -2.46 4.65 -7.76
N ASP A 140 -2.05 4.05 -6.66
CA ASP A 140 -1.27 2.80 -6.69
C ASP A 140 -2.09 1.62 -7.21
N LEU A 141 -3.40 1.54 -6.87
CA LEU A 141 -4.29 0.55 -7.47
C LEU A 141 -4.50 0.80 -8.97
N GLY A 142 -4.59 2.05 -9.40
CA GLY A 142 -4.66 2.44 -10.80
C GLY A 142 -3.43 1.95 -11.59
N LEU A 143 -2.22 2.19 -11.07
CA LEU A 143 -0.97 1.70 -11.68
C LEU A 143 -0.94 0.18 -11.82
N TYR A 144 -1.42 -0.56 -10.81
CA TYR A 144 -1.54 -2.01 -10.89
C TYR A 144 -2.50 -2.45 -12.00
N ILE A 145 -3.67 -1.80 -12.12
CA ILE A 145 -4.68 -2.15 -13.13
C ILE A 145 -4.16 -1.85 -14.54
N GLU A 146 -3.43 -0.75 -14.73
CA GLU A 146 -2.77 -0.43 -15.99
C GLU A 146 -1.74 -1.48 -16.38
N GLU A 147 -0.88 -1.87 -15.43
CA GLU A 147 0.12 -2.92 -15.68
C GLU A 147 -0.55 -4.28 -15.95
N ALA A 148 -1.55 -4.67 -15.18
CA ALA A 148 -2.29 -5.91 -15.39
C ALA A 148 -2.93 -5.95 -16.78
N ARG A 149 -3.48 -4.84 -17.25
CA ARG A 149 -4.00 -4.69 -18.62
C ARG A 149 -2.90 -4.86 -19.66
N ALA A 150 -1.74 -4.23 -19.47
CA ALA A 150 -0.59 -4.35 -20.37
C ALA A 150 -0.09 -5.80 -20.48
N GLN A 151 -0.14 -6.55 -19.39
CA GLN A 151 0.23 -7.97 -19.33
C GLN A 151 -0.92 -8.93 -19.72
N GLN A 152 -2.09 -8.40 -20.08
CA GLN A 152 -3.29 -9.18 -20.42
C GLN A 152 -3.75 -10.15 -19.31
N VAL A 153 -3.57 -9.76 -18.04
CA VAL A 153 -4.01 -10.54 -16.87
C VAL A 153 -5.16 -9.86 -16.13
N SER A 154 -5.92 -10.65 -15.38
CA SER A 154 -7.07 -10.16 -14.61
C SER A 154 -6.65 -9.31 -13.41
N ALA A 155 -7.40 -8.23 -13.17
CA ALA A 155 -7.27 -7.38 -11.99
C ALA A 155 -8.58 -7.27 -11.19
N LEU A 156 -9.55 -8.19 -11.35
CA LEU A 156 -10.92 -8.06 -10.84
C LEU A 156 -11.02 -7.65 -9.35
N ALA A 157 -10.31 -8.36 -8.47
CA ALA A 157 -10.33 -8.04 -7.04
C ALA A 157 -9.76 -6.64 -6.74
N VAL A 158 -8.67 -6.28 -7.43
CA VAL A 158 -8.04 -4.97 -7.28
C VAL A 158 -8.90 -3.86 -7.88
N SER A 159 -9.60 -4.12 -8.99
CA SER A 159 -10.54 -3.18 -9.61
C SER A 159 -11.70 -2.84 -8.68
N ASN A 160 -12.23 -3.81 -7.93
CA ASN A 160 -13.28 -3.55 -6.94
C ASN A 160 -12.75 -2.70 -5.77
N ALA A 161 -11.56 -3.02 -5.26
CA ALA A 161 -10.90 -2.19 -4.25
C ALA A 161 -10.67 -0.76 -4.77
N ALA A 162 -10.21 -0.60 -6.02
CA ALA A 162 -9.97 0.71 -6.64
C ALA A 162 -11.25 1.56 -6.71
N GLN A 163 -12.40 0.96 -7.02
CA GLN A 163 -13.68 1.68 -7.01
C GLN A 163 -14.01 2.23 -5.63
N LEU A 164 -13.85 1.44 -4.56
CA LEU A 164 -14.07 1.90 -3.20
C LEU A 164 -13.10 3.01 -2.79
N TRP A 165 -11.83 2.92 -3.21
CA TRP A 165 -10.86 4.01 -2.98
C TRP A 165 -11.26 5.30 -3.70
N SER A 166 -11.74 5.22 -4.95
CA SER A 166 -12.22 6.39 -5.67
C SER A 166 -13.43 7.02 -4.98
N MET A 167 -14.39 6.22 -4.50
CA MET A 167 -15.53 6.73 -3.72
C MET A 167 -15.08 7.45 -2.44
N ALA A 168 -14.05 6.91 -1.77
CA ALA A 168 -13.51 7.54 -0.57
C ALA A 168 -12.75 8.84 -0.88
N VAL A 169 -12.01 8.89 -2.00
CA VAL A 169 -11.37 10.12 -2.50
C VAL A 169 -12.43 11.18 -2.80
N ASP A 170 -13.51 10.83 -3.49
CA ASP A 170 -14.59 11.76 -3.80
C ASP A 170 -15.29 12.28 -2.54
N ARG A 171 -15.47 11.40 -1.54
CA ARG A 171 -16.15 11.72 -0.28
C ARG A 171 -15.33 12.65 0.63
N PHE A 172 -14.02 12.44 0.74
CA PHE A 172 -13.16 13.10 1.72
C PHE A 172 -12.15 14.08 1.12
N GLY A 173 -11.97 14.06 -0.20
CA GLY A 173 -10.97 14.83 -0.92
C GLY A 173 -9.61 14.13 -0.97
N GLU A 174 -8.85 14.37 -2.03
CA GLU A 174 -7.57 13.69 -2.34
C GLU A 174 -6.53 13.75 -1.22
N ARG A 175 -6.54 14.83 -0.43
CA ARG A 175 -5.56 15.11 0.63
C ARG A 175 -5.96 14.57 2.00
N ALA A 176 -7.18 14.07 2.16
CA ALA A 176 -7.57 13.43 3.41
C ALA A 176 -6.64 12.27 3.72
N ASP A 177 -6.41 11.98 5.00
CA ASP A 177 -5.60 10.82 5.35
C ASP A 177 -6.31 9.53 4.93
N MET A 178 -5.54 8.58 4.40
CA MET A 178 -6.03 7.31 3.90
C MET A 178 -6.77 6.48 4.94
N THR A 179 -6.51 6.68 6.23
CA THR A 179 -7.24 6.03 7.32
C THR A 179 -8.68 6.50 7.44
N ASN A 180 -9.06 7.64 6.85
CA ASN A 180 -10.46 8.05 6.72
C ASN A 180 -11.28 7.07 5.85
N PHE A 181 -10.64 6.20 5.06
CA PHE A 181 -11.32 5.22 4.22
C PHE A 181 -12.40 4.43 4.98
N ILE A 182 -12.12 3.97 6.20
CA ILE A 182 -13.09 3.20 7.00
C ILE A 182 -14.38 3.96 7.28
N ARG A 183 -14.31 5.30 7.39
CA ARG A 183 -15.47 6.15 7.68
C ARG A 183 -16.51 6.09 6.58
N LEU A 184 -16.10 5.91 5.31
CA LEU A 184 -17.04 5.70 4.21
C LEU A 184 -17.91 4.46 4.46
N LEU A 185 -17.28 3.38 4.91
CA LEU A 185 -17.96 2.11 5.19
C LEU A 185 -18.80 2.18 6.48
N GLU A 186 -18.30 2.87 7.51
CA GLU A 186 -19.06 3.16 8.74
C GLU A 186 -20.32 3.97 8.44
N GLU A 187 -20.22 5.01 7.60
CA GLU A 187 -21.35 5.83 7.13
C GLU A 187 -22.40 4.95 6.42
N TRP A 188 -21.98 4.08 5.50
CA TRP A 188 -22.89 3.18 4.78
C TRP A 188 -23.53 2.11 5.69
N ALA A 189 -22.80 1.67 6.71
CA ALA A 189 -23.30 0.71 7.69
C ALA A 189 -24.17 1.35 8.78
N GLY A 190 -24.29 2.68 8.81
CA GLY A 190 -25.01 3.41 9.87
C GLY A 190 -24.38 3.21 11.24
N LEU A 191 -23.04 3.26 11.32
CA LEU A 191 -22.29 3.33 12.57
C LEU A 191 -22.06 4.81 12.94
N GLY A 192 -21.98 5.09 14.25
CA GLY A 192 -21.69 6.42 14.78
C GLY A 192 -20.23 6.84 14.56
N GLU A 193 -19.91 8.07 14.93
CA GLU A 193 -18.55 8.63 14.78
C GLU A 193 -17.48 7.87 15.59
N ASP A 194 -17.89 7.11 16.60
CA ASP A 194 -17.06 6.21 17.40
C ASP A 194 -16.88 4.81 16.77
N GLY A 195 -17.46 4.58 15.60
CA GLY A 195 -17.41 3.29 14.89
C GLY A 195 -18.32 2.22 15.51
N ARG A 196 -19.29 2.59 16.34
CA ARG A 196 -20.23 1.66 17.00
C ARG A 196 -21.66 1.84 16.48
N PRO A 197 -22.56 0.85 16.65
CA PRO A 197 -23.95 1.01 16.23
C PRO A 197 -24.59 2.22 16.90
N CYS A 198 -25.28 3.07 16.12
CA CYS A 198 -26.12 4.13 16.67
C CYS A 198 -27.18 3.49 17.58
N ARG A 199 -27.26 3.94 18.83
CA ARG A 199 -28.30 3.53 19.79
C ARG A 199 -29.67 4.10 19.41
#